data_AF-A0A485L6D6-F1
#
_entry.id   AF-A0A485L6D6-F1
#
_cell.length_a   1.000
_cell.length_b   1.000
_cell.length_c   1.000
_cell.angle_alpha   90.00
_cell.angle_beta   90.00
_cell.angle_gamma   90.00
#
_symmetry.space_group_name_H-M   'P 1'
#
loop_
_entity.id
_entity.type
_entity.pdbx_description
1 polymer ?
#
loop_
_entity_poly.entity_id
_entity_poly.type
_entity_poly.pdbx_seq_one_letter_code
_entity_poly.pdbx_strand_id
1 'polypeptide(L)'
;MRGAVFLALTLSSLFAQSTQKVSVVGDATYLIAGPICSGSGVVPVGVKCPIKGDIAIESCLPSLRSSSNGKCVAPVDAACKKIPSGAWGCVWSNADVPATTKGSDAITYPPTTSVVGMEHVVMFKWKNSTNATAIDAVGKAIIALKDKIPGIVDLSYGEDFVKTRNNGYTHMLVVRLEKKEALPVYTSHPEHVKVATSLKEMAESIMGLDFDSPRFTPTK
;
A
#
# COMPACT_ATOMS: atom_id res chain seq x y z
N MET A 1 16.91 -23.01 66.24
CA MET A 1 17.75 -22.72 65.05
C MET A 1 17.41 -23.73 63.97
N ARG A 2 16.96 -23.27 62.80
CA ARG A 2 17.09 -23.90 61.47
C ARG A 2 16.27 -23.09 60.47
N GLY A 3 16.84 -21.96 60.04
CA GLY A 3 16.31 -21.19 58.91
C GLY A 3 16.77 -21.85 57.62
N ALA A 4 15.82 -22.31 56.81
CA ALA A 4 16.11 -22.79 55.45
C ALA A 4 16.12 -21.59 54.51
N VAL A 5 17.29 -21.31 53.93
CA VAL A 5 17.46 -20.32 52.87
C VAL A 5 17.19 -21.02 51.54
N PHE A 6 16.09 -20.66 50.87
CA PHE A 6 15.80 -21.12 49.51
C PHE A 6 16.49 -20.19 48.51
N LEU A 7 17.54 -20.69 47.86
CA LEU A 7 18.21 -20.00 46.76
C LEU A 7 17.41 -20.26 45.47
N ALA A 8 16.66 -19.26 44.99
CA ALA A 8 15.96 -19.34 43.71
C ALA A 8 16.93 -19.03 42.56
N LEU A 9 17.34 -20.07 41.82
CA LEU A 9 18.08 -19.95 40.57
C LEU A 9 17.11 -19.59 39.44
N THR A 10 17.12 -18.34 38.98
CA THR A 10 16.39 -17.92 37.78
C THR A 10 17.15 -18.33 36.53
N LEU A 11 16.68 -19.39 35.84
CA LEU A 11 17.13 -19.70 34.49
C LEU A 11 16.58 -18.65 33.52
N SER A 12 17.41 -17.69 33.13
CA SER A 12 17.11 -16.77 32.04
C SER A 12 17.19 -17.53 30.71
N SER A 13 16.03 -17.85 30.11
CA SER A 13 15.95 -18.44 28.78
C SER A 13 16.41 -17.43 27.72
N LEU A 14 17.63 -17.61 27.21
CA LEU A 14 18.10 -16.97 25.99
C LEU A 14 17.33 -17.55 24.80
N PHE A 15 16.26 -16.87 24.38
CA PHE A 15 15.64 -17.15 23.09
C PHE A 15 16.63 -16.77 21.98
N ALA A 16 17.31 -17.76 21.42
CA ALA A 16 18.06 -17.58 20.19
C ALA A 16 17.07 -17.18 19.08
N GLN A 17 17.07 -15.91 18.67
CA GLN A 17 16.28 -15.45 17.52
C GLN A 17 16.79 -16.20 16.29
N SER A 18 15.92 -16.96 15.61
CA SER A 18 16.33 -17.68 14.41
C SER A 18 16.75 -16.67 13.33
N THR A 19 17.94 -16.89 12.76
CA THR A 19 18.44 -16.14 11.61
C THR A 19 17.82 -16.71 10.34
N GLN A 20 17.28 -15.84 9.51
CA GLN A 20 16.65 -16.20 8.23
C GLN A 20 17.39 -15.54 7.07
N LYS A 21 17.31 -16.18 5.90
CA LYS A 21 17.86 -15.63 4.66
C LYS A 21 16.94 -14.54 4.14
N VAL A 22 17.49 -13.34 3.95
CA VAL A 22 16.75 -12.17 3.45
C VAL A 22 17.49 -11.60 2.26
N SER A 23 16.83 -11.61 1.10
CA SER A 23 17.36 -11.02 -0.12
C SER A 23 16.99 -9.55 -0.22
N VAL A 24 17.93 -8.73 -0.68
CA VAL A 24 17.64 -7.35 -1.09
C VAL A 24 17.33 -7.35 -2.58
N VAL A 25 16.27 -6.67 -3.00
CA VAL A 25 15.82 -6.70 -4.40
C VAL A 25 16.94 -6.24 -5.34
N GLY A 26 17.29 -7.11 -6.29
CA GLY A 26 18.35 -6.86 -7.27
C GLY A 26 19.76 -6.94 -6.69
N ASP A 27 19.94 -7.54 -5.51
CA ASP A 27 21.21 -7.67 -4.82
C ASP A 27 21.34 -9.07 -4.16
N ALA A 28 22.34 -9.23 -3.29
CA ALA A 28 22.69 -10.47 -2.63
C ALA A 28 21.76 -10.80 -1.45
N THR A 29 21.95 -11.99 -0.87
CA THR A 29 21.16 -12.47 0.27
C THR A 29 22.00 -12.50 1.54
N TYR A 30 21.38 -12.08 2.65
CA TYR A 30 22.03 -11.88 3.95
C TYR A 30 21.33 -12.72 5.03
N LEU A 31 22.01 -12.98 6.14
CA LEU A 31 21.40 -13.64 7.31
C LEU A 31 20.94 -12.59 8.32
N ILE A 32 19.63 -12.53 8.57
CA ILE A 32 19.01 -11.52 9.42
C ILE A 32 18.27 -12.20 10.58
N ALA A 33 18.55 -11.76 11.81
CA ALA A 33 17.93 -12.30 13.01
C ALA A 33 16.63 -11.57 13.37
N GLY A 34 15.55 -12.31 13.63
CA GLY A 34 14.27 -11.78 14.11
C GLY A 34 13.21 -11.62 13.00
N PRO A 35 12.15 -10.83 13.23
CA PRO A 35 11.03 -10.73 12.29
C PRO A 35 11.47 -9.98 11.02
N ILE A 36 11.74 -10.75 9.98
CA ILE A 36 12.25 -10.25 8.70
C ILE A 36 11.17 -9.53 7.89
N CYS A 37 11.61 -8.60 7.04
CA CYS A 37 10.75 -7.95 6.05
C CYS A 37 10.12 -8.99 5.11
N SER A 38 8.82 -9.25 5.31
CA SER A 38 8.08 -10.28 4.58
C SER A 38 6.57 -10.09 4.67
N GLY A 39 5.83 -10.78 3.81
CA GLY A 39 4.36 -10.77 3.75
C GLY A 39 3.79 -9.99 2.57
N SER A 40 2.50 -10.17 2.28
CA SER A 40 1.81 -9.54 1.14
C SER A 40 0.67 -8.60 1.55
N GLY A 41 0.42 -8.47 2.86
CA GLY A 41 -0.64 -7.63 3.43
C GLY A 41 -0.35 -6.13 3.37
N VAL A 42 -1.24 -5.35 3.98
CA VAL A 42 -1.08 -3.88 4.11
C VAL A 42 0.07 -3.52 5.07
N VAL A 43 0.39 -4.42 6.02
CA VAL A 43 1.50 -4.28 6.99
C VAL A 43 2.39 -5.52 6.86
N PRO A 44 3.73 -5.40 6.93
CA PRO A 44 4.60 -6.55 6.85
C PRO A 44 4.55 -7.39 8.13
N VAL A 45 4.91 -8.66 8.01
CA VAL A 45 5.06 -9.58 9.15
C VAL A 45 6.25 -9.18 10.04
N GLY A 46 7.25 -8.55 9.45
CA GLY A 46 8.43 -8.00 10.13
C GLY A 46 9.05 -6.88 9.32
N VAL A 47 10.03 -6.17 9.89
CA VAL A 47 10.63 -5.00 9.21
C VAL A 47 12.15 -5.09 9.12
N LYS A 48 12.76 -6.16 9.64
CA LYS A 48 14.22 -6.28 9.66
C LYS A 48 14.75 -6.58 8.26
N CYS A 49 15.74 -5.78 7.88
CA CYS A 49 16.49 -5.86 6.63
C CYS A 49 18.00 -5.75 6.92
N PRO A 50 18.86 -6.11 5.96
CA PRO A 50 20.30 -5.94 6.09
C PRO A 50 20.68 -4.48 6.31
N ILE A 51 21.65 -4.25 7.19
CA ILE A 51 22.19 -2.92 7.48
C ILE A 51 23.59 -2.77 6.88
N LYS A 52 24.06 -1.54 6.75
CA LYS A 52 25.39 -1.23 6.23
C LYS A 52 26.47 -2.06 6.93
N GLY A 53 27.31 -2.73 6.15
CA GLY A 53 28.40 -3.57 6.64
C GLY A 53 28.05 -5.05 6.79
N ASP A 54 26.77 -5.44 6.68
CA ASP A 54 26.39 -6.85 6.66
C ASP A 54 27.01 -7.57 5.46
N ILE A 55 27.50 -8.79 5.65
CA ILE A 55 28.14 -9.59 4.61
C ILE A 55 27.12 -10.58 4.04
N ALA A 56 26.97 -10.59 2.73
CA ALA A 56 26.08 -11.52 2.06
C ALA A 56 26.62 -12.95 2.11
N ILE A 57 25.73 -13.92 2.21
CA ILE A 57 26.05 -15.35 2.30
C ILE A 57 25.84 -16.11 0.99
N GLU A 58 25.06 -15.54 0.06
CA GLU A 58 24.76 -16.15 -1.24
C GLU A 58 24.33 -15.08 -2.25
N SER A 59 24.20 -15.50 -3.52
CA SER A 59 23.76 -14.64 -4.63
C SER A 59 24.62 -13.40 -4.84
N CYS A 60 25.89 -13.43 -4.42
CA CYS A 60 26.84 -12.34 -4.66
C CYS A 60 27.38 -12.41 -6.09
N LEU A 61 27.03 -11.41 -6.91
CA LEU A 61 27.54 -11.27 -8.27
C LEU A 61 28.42 -10.01 -8.40
N PRO A 62 29.46 -10.01 -9.24
CA PRO A 62 30.35 -8.87 -9.40
C PRO A 62 29.66 -7.56 -9.83
N SER A 63 28.52 -7.66 -10.50
CA SER A 63 27.72 -6.52 -11.00
C SER A 63 26.77 -5.91 -9.96
N LEU A 64 26.68 -6.48 -8.75
CA LEU A 64 25.77 -5.99 -7.71
C LEU A 64 26.32 -4.75 -7.02
N ARG A 65 25.43 -3.92 -6.50
CA ARG A 65 25.79 -2.70 -5.76
C ARG A 65 26.60 -3.01 -4.49
N SER A 66 26.29 -4.11 -3.81
CA SER A 66 27.03 -4.57 -2.63
C SER A 66 28.39 -5.17 -2.95
N SER A 67 28.69 -5.49 -4.20
CA SER A 67 29.92 -6.17 -4.59
C SER A 67 31.13 -5.23 -4.50
N SER A 68 32.10 -5.61 -3.67
CA SER A 68 33.41 -4.97 -3.56
C SER A 68 34.48 -6.05 -3.42
N ASN A 69 35.43 -6.10 -4.36
CA ASN A 69 36.56 -7.04 -4.35
C ASN A 69 36.16 -8.52 -4.19
N GLY A 70 35.08 -8.95 -4.86
CA GLY A 70 34.61 -10.34 -4.84
C GLY A 70 33.82 -10.72 -3.58
N LYS A 71 33.51 -9.77 -2.70
CA LYS A 71 32.61 -9.95 -1.55
C LYS A 71 31.43 -8.98 -1.66
N CYS A 72 30.26 -9.41 -1.26
CA CYS A 72 29.09 -8.55 -1.20
C CYS A 72 28.89 -8.07 0.24
N VAL A 73 29.04 -6.76 0.44
CA VAL A 73 28.85 -6.08 1.72
C VAL A 73 27.77 -5.03 1.53
N ALA A 74 26.75 -5.05 2.39
CA ALA A 74 25.66 -4.11 2.34
C ALA A 74 26.21 -2.66 2.36
N PRO A 75 26.01 -1.87 1.30
CA PRO A 75 26.67 -0.57 1.15
C PRO A 75 25.99 0.51 2.01
N VAL A 76 24.70 0.34 2.26
CA VAL A 76 23.82 1.21 3.05
C VAL A 76 22.75 0.34 3.74
N ASP A 77 21.99 0.93 4.65
CA ASP A 77 20.86 0.24 5.27
C ASP A 77 19.76 -0.04 4.24
N ALA A 78 19.29 -1.28 4.20
CA ALA A 78 18.11 -1.62 3.44
C ALA A 78 16.83 -1.25 4.22
N ALA A 79 15.85 -0.76 3.49
CA ALA A 79 14.53 -0.44 4.00
C ALA A 79 13.52 -1.52 3.59
N CYS A 80 12.63 -1.88 4.52
CA CYS A 80 11.50 -2.75 4.22
C CYS A 80 10.43 -1.96 3.47
N LYS A 81 10.19 -2.30 2.19
CA LYS A 81 9.22 -1.61 1.33
C LYS A 81 8.37 -2.60 0.58
N LYS A 82 7.22 -2.15 0.08
CA LYS A 82 6.41 -2.93 -0.84
C LYS A 82 7.09 -2.95 -2.21
N ILE A 83 7.47 -4.14 -2.66
CA ILE A 83 8.22 -4.36 -3.90
C ILE A 83 7.24 -4.61 -5.06
N PRO A 84 7.67 -4.54 -6.34
CA PRO A 84 6.77 -4.60 -7.49
C PRO A 84 5.87 -5.83 -7.55
N SER A 85 6.27 -6.95 -6.93
CA SER A 85 5.44 -8.15 -6.81
C SER A 85 4.25 -8.00 -5.84
N GLY A 86 4.12 -6.86 -5.15
CA GLY A 86 3.12 -6.64 -4.11
C GLY A 86 3.48 -7.22 -2.74
N ALA A 87 4.59 -7.95 -2.64
CA ALA A 87 5.14 -8.41 -1.36
C ALA A 87 5.94 -7.30 -0.65
N TRP A 88 6.18 -7.46 0.64
CA TRP A 88 7.17 -6.69 1.39
C TRP A 88 8.54 -7.31 1.21
N GLY A 89 9.53 -6.47 0.86
CA GLY A 89 10.91 -6.89 0.65
C GLY A 89 11.90 -5.78 0.98
N CYS A 90 13.15 -6.17 1.17
CA CYS A 90 14.23 -5.25 1.46
C CYS A 90 14.74 -4.58 0.19
N VAL A 91 14.91 -3.26 0.21
CA VAL A 91 15.49 -2.48 -0.89
C VAL A 91 16.52 -1.52 -0.33
N TRP A 92 17.61 -1.24 -1.06
CA TRP A 92 18.57 -0.24 -0.62
C TRP A 92 17.92 1.13 -0.51
N SER A 93 18.08 1.80 0.63
CA SER A 93 17.58 3.16 0.79
C SER A 93 18.49 4.12 0.01
N ASN A 94 17.92 4.79 -0.99
CA ASN A 94 18.65 5.74 -1.84
C ASN A 94 18.93 7.04 -1.06
N ALA A 95 20.01 7.06 -0.30
CA ALA A 95 20.93 8.20 -0.35
C ALA A 95 22.08 7.76 -1.27
N ASP A 96 22.23 8.46 -2.39
CA ASP A 96 23.28 8.33 -3.41
C ASP A 96 23.21 7.11 -4.35
N VAL A 97 22.56 7.29 -5.52
CA VAL A 97 22.79 6.50 -6.72
C VAL A 97 22.80 7.41 -7.95
N PRO A 98 23.93 7.55 -8.67
CA PRO A 98 23.92 7.71 -10.11
C PRO A 98 23.65 6.34 -10.76
N ALA A 99 22.64 6.30 -11.62
CA ALA A 99 22.19 5.10 -12.32
C ALA A 99 23.22 4.61 -13.34
N THR A 100 23.55 3.32 -13.29
CA THR A 100 24.01 2.58 -14.47
C THR A 100 23.16 1.32 -14.61
N THR A 101 22.18 1.43 -15.49
CA THR A 101 21.33 0.34 -15.99
C THR A 101 22.12 -0.55 -16.95
N LYS A 102 21.94 -1.87 -16.85
CA LYS A 102 21.85 -2.78 -18.01
C LYS A 102 21.37 -4.17 -17.56
N GLY A 103 20.32 -4.67 -18.21
CA GLY A 103 19.89 -6.07 -18.13
C GLY A 103 18.39 -6.28 -17.92
N SER A 104 17.58 -5.76 -18.85
CA SER A 104 16.17 -6.10 -19.01
C SER A 104 16.03 -7.43 -19.75
N ASP A 105 15.24 -8.35 -19.19
CA ASP A 105 14.24 -9.12 -19.94
C ASP A 105 13.01 -9.25 -19.02
N ALA A 106 12.40 -8.10 -18.73
CA ALA A 106 11.09 -8.02 -18.12
C ALA A 106 10.24 -7.20 -19.08
N ILE A 107 9.10 -7.79 -19.44
CA ILE A 107 8.05 -7.25 -20.30
C ILE A 107 7.88 -5.76 -20.00
N THR A 108 8.33 -4.93 -20.94
CA THR A 108 8.33 -3.48 -20.82
C THR A 108 6.89 -2.97 -20.91
N TYR A 109 6.29 -2.63 -19.78
CA TYR A 109 5.32 -1.53 -19.78
C TYR A 109 6.10 -0.23 -20.07
N PRO A 110 5.64 0.62 -20.99
CA PRO A 110 6.32 1.87 -21.29
C PRO A 110 6.42 2.73 -20.02
N PRO A 111 7.55 3.42 -19.80
CA PRO A 111 7.71 4.32 -18.66
C PRO A 111 6.93 5.60 -18.96
N THR A 112 5.61 5.57 -18.79
CA THR A 112 4.88 6.79 -18.50
C THR A 112 5.15 7.08 -17.03
N THR A 113 5.59 8.28 -16.71
CA THR A 113 5.62 8.80 -15.35
C THR A 113 4.20 8.72 -14.77
N SER A 114 3.86 7.57 -14.17
CA SER A 114 2.57 7.34 -13.55
C SER A 114 2.52 8.17 -12.28
N VAL A 115 1.91 9.35 -12.37
CA VAL A 115 1.51 10.08 -11.17
C VAL A 115 0.52 9.17 -10.46
N VAL A 116 0.94 8.60 -9.32
CA VAL A 116 0.11 7.73 -8.48
C VAL A 116 -0.99 8.61 -7.89
N GLY A 117 -2.18 8.54 -8.49
CA GLY A 117 -3.38 9.14 -7.91
C GLY A 117 -3.98 8.21 -6.86
N MET A 118 -5.00 8.69 -6.18
CA MET A 118 -5.76 7.89 -5.21
C MET A 118 -7.23 7.85 -5.64
N GLU A 119 -7.82 6.66 -5.60
CA GLU A 119 -9.24 6.45 -5.89
C GLU A 119 -9.99 6.26 -4.58
N HIS A 120 -11.10 7.00 -4.43
CA HIS A 120 -12.08 6.87 -3.38
C HIS A 120 -13.35 6.27 -3.98
N VAL A 121 -13.58 4.99 -3.72
CA VAL A 121 -14.70 4.22 -4.29
C VAL A 121 -15.73 3.97 -3.22
N VAL A 122 -16.99 4.29 -3.49
CA VAL A 122 -18.08 4.06 -2.54
C VAL A 122 -19.25 3.39 -3.24
N MET A 123 -19.73 2.28 -2.68
CA MET A 123 -20.89 1.53 -3.16
C MET A 123 -22.07 1.73 -2.21
N PHE A 124 -23.27 1.85 -2.77
CA PHE A 124 -24.51 2.12 -2.04
C PHE A 124 -25.54 1.01 -2.22
N LYS A 125 -26.12 0.56 -1.11
CA LYS A 125 -27.40 -0.16 -1.08
C LYS A 125 -28.44 0.77 -0.49
N TRP A 126 -29.45 1.12 -1.28
CA TRP A 126 -30.51 2.04 -0.84
C TRP A 126 -31.51 1.37 0.09
N LYS A 127 -32.09 2.14 1.02
CA LYS A 127 -33.28 1.69 1.77
C LYS A 127 -34.45 1.50 0.80
N ASN A 128 -35.34 0.56 1.09
CA ASN A 128 -36.58 0.37 0.31
C ASN A 128 -37.48 1.63 0.28
N SER A 129 -37.36 2.52 1.27
CA SER A 129 -38.09 3.79 1.34
C SER A 129 -37.50 4.90 0.45
N THR A 130 -36.29 4.72 -0.07
CA THR A 130 -35.60 5.74 -0.87
C THR A 130 -36.12 5.69 -2.31
N ASN A 131 -36.74 6.78 -2.76
CA ASN A 131 -37.33 6.85 -4.10
C ASN A 131 -36.33 7.30 -5.18
N ALA A 132 -36.67 7.01 -6.44
CA ALA A 132 -35.83 7.30 -7.60
C ALA A 132 -35.48 8.79 -7.77
N THR A 133 -36.40 9.70 -7.43
CA THR A 133 -36.15 11.16 -7.52
C THR A 133 -35.07 11.60 -6.56
N ALA A 134 -35.05 11.07 -5.34
CA ALA A 134 -34.00 11.36 -4.37
C ALA A 134 -32.65 10.79 -4.83
N ILE A 135 -32.64 9.58 -5.41
CA ILE A 135 -31.44 8.95 -5.97
C ILE A 135 -30.86 9.77 -7.13
N ASP A 136 -31.70 10.28 -8.03
CA ASP A 136 -31.29 11.16 -9.12
C ASP A 136 -30.73 12.49 -8.59
N ALA A 137 -31.40 13.09 -7.59
CA ALA A 137 -30.95 14.35 -6.98
C ALA A 137 -29.58 14.20 -6.31
N VAL A 138 -29.35 13.14 -5.51
CA VAL A 138 -28.05 12.89 -4.88
C VAL A 138 -26.98 12.56 -5.91
N GLY A 139 -27.32 11.84 -6.98
CA GLY A 139 -26.42 11.57 -8.09
C GLY A 139 -25.90 12.86 -8.75
N LYS A 140 -26.79 13.80 -9.05
CA LYS A 140 -26.42 15.14 -9.56
C LYS A 140 -25.53 15.91 -8.59
N ALA A 141 -25.84 15.84 -7.29
CA ALA A 141 -25.03 16.50 -6.26
C ALA A 141 -23.62 15.89 -6.15
N ILE A 142 -23.49 14.56 -6.26
CA ILE A 142 -22.21 13.84 -6.29
C ILE A 142 -21.38 14.30 -7.49
N ILE A 143 -21.94 14.28 -8.70
CA ILE A 143 -21.21 14.70 -9.92
C ILE A 143 -20.71 16.14 -9.80
N ALA A 144 -21.51 17.04 -9.22
CA ALA A 144 -21.14 18.44 -9.03
C ALA A 144 -19.97 18.66 -8.04
N LEU A 145 -19.57 17.68 -7.24
CA LEU A 145 -18.45 17.82 -6.30
C LEU A 145 -17.14 18.10 -7.02
N LYS A 146 -16.94 17.55 -8.23
CA LYS A 146 -15.72 17.74 -9.01
C LYS A 146 -15.43 19.20 -9.33
N ASP A 147 -16.48 20.02 -9.45
CA ASP A 147 -16.38 21.44 -9.79
C ASP A 147 -16.29 22.32 -8.52
N LYS A 148 -16.50 21.73 -7.33
CA LYS A 148 -16.57 22.44 -6.04
C LYS A 148 -15.41 22.15 -5.10
N ILE A 149 -14.75 20.99 -5.24
CA ILE A 149 -13.72 20.52 -4.32
C ILE A 149 -12.37 20.46 -5.04
N PRO A 150 -11.39 21.28 -4.61
CA PRO A 150 -10.03 21.21 -5.16
C PRO A 150 -9.39 19.83 -4.94
N GLY A 151 -8.63 19.37 -5.93
CA GLY A 151 -7.90 18.09 -5.88
C GLY A 151 -8.67 16.89 -6.39
N ILE A 152 -9.95 17.03 -6.78
CA ILE A 152 -10.66 16.04 -7.59
C ILE A 152 -10.20 16.14 -9.04
N VAL A 153 -9.68 15.04 -9.57
CA VAL A 153 -9.22 14.92 -10.96
C VAL A 153 -10.34 14.40 -11.86
N ASP A 154 -11.11 13.45 -11.35
CA ASP A 154 -12.20 12.82 -12.07
C ASP A 154 -13.24 12.32 -11.06
N LEU A 155 -14.49 12.23 -11.49
CA LEU A 155 -15.59 11.77 -10.64
C LEU A 155 -16.65 11.09 -11.50
N SER A 156 -16.92 9.83 -11.18
CA SER A 156 -17.97 9.03 -11.79
C SER A 156 -19.00 8.60 -10.74
N TYR A 157 -20.26 8.49 -11.15
CA TYR A 157 -21.35 7.91 -10.37
C TYR A 157 -22.31 7.18 -11.31
N GLY A 158 -22.82 6.02 -10.91
CA GLY A 158 -23.74 5.27 -11.74
C GLY A 158 -24.45 4.13 -11.03
N GLU A 159 -25.51 3.65 -11.68
CA GLU A 159 -26.22 2.43 -11.31
C GLU A 159 -25.52 1.20 -11.91
N ASP A 160 -25.43 0.13 -11.13
CA ASP A 160 -25.01 -1.18 -11.60
C ASP A 160 -25.99 -1.75 -12.63
N PHE A 161 -25.49 -2.21 -13.77
CA PHE A 161 -26.30 -2.87 -14.81
C PHE A 161 -26.30 -4.41 -14.70
N VAL A 162 -25.45 -5.02 -13.85
CA VAL A 162 -25.35 -6.49 -13.66
C VAL A 162 -25.70 -6.91 -12.23
N LYS A 163 -26.96 -7.27 -12.01
CA LYS A 163 -27.50 -7.50 -10.66
C LYS A 163 -27.09 -8.83 -9.98
N THR A 164 -26.24 -9.65 -10.60
CA THR A 164 -25.92 -11.01 -10.11
C THR A 164 -24.68 -11.08 -9.21
N ARG A 165 -23.84 -10.05 -9.19
CA ARG A 165 -22.53 -10.05 -8.47
C ARG A 165 -22.38 -8.92 -7.47
N ASN A 166 -23.43 -8.13 -7.27
CA ASN A 166 -23.37 -6.85 -6.58
C ASN A 166 -23.67 -6.93 -5.08
N ASN A 167 -24.01 -8.12 -4.56
CA ASN A 167 -24.35 -8.33 -3.16
C ASN A 167 -25.39 -7.32 -2.61
N GLY A 168 -26.35 -6.93 -3.45
CA GLY A 168 -27.41 -5.99 -3.10
C GLY A 168 -27.01 -4.50 -3.21
N TYR A 169 -25.75 -4.17 -3.47
CA TYR A 169 -25.36 -2.80 -3.81
C TYR A 169 -25.85 -2.46 -5.22
N THR A 170 -26.41 -1.27 -5.39
CA THR A 170 -27.06 -0.88 -6.66
C THR A 170 -26.37 0.28 -7.35
N HIS A 171 -25.62 1.11 -6.62
CA HIS A 171 -24.93 2.27 -7.17
C HIS A 171 -23.49 2.33 -6.67
N MET A 172 -22.65 3.02 -7.43
CA MET A 172 -21.25 3.26 -7.07
C MET A 172 -20.82 4.65 -7.50
N LEU A 173 -19.94 5.27 -6.72
CA LEU A 173 -19.09 6.38 -7.15
C LEU A 173 -17.62 5.98 -7.18
N VAL A 174 -16.87 6.66 -8.03
CA VAL A 174 -15.41 6.66 -8.05
C VAL A 174 -14.98 8.12 -8.08
N VAL A 175 -14.35 8.58 -7.00
CA VAL A 175 -13.73 9.90 -6.93
C VAL A 175 -12.24 9.71 -7.04
N ARG A 176 -11.65 10.36 -8.03
CA ARG A 176 -10.23 10.34 -8.25
C ARG A 176 -9.61 11.59 -7.66
N LEU A 177 -8.66 11.42 -6.76
CA LEU A 177 -7.87 12.50 -6.19
C LEU A 177 -6.47 12.55 -6.79
N GLU A 178 -5.89 13.74 -6.84
CA GLU A 178 -4.52 13.96 -7.35
C GLU A 178 -3.47 13.14 -6.60
N LYS A 179 -3.70 12.92 -5.30
CA LYS A 179 -2.82 12.22 -4.36
C LYS A 179 -3.58 11.89 -3.08
N LYS A 180 -3.06 10.96 -2.29
CA LYS A 180 -3.66 10.52 -1.02
C LYS A 180 -3.87 11.67 -0.03
N GLU A 181 -2.97 12.65 0.00
CA GLU A 181 -3.01 13.79 0.92
C GLU A 181 -4.18 14.75 0.63
N ALA A 182 -4.86 14.63 -0.51
CA ALA A 182 -6.06 15.40 -0.80
C ALA A 182 -7.31 14.84 -0.10
N LEU A 183 -7.29 13.59 0.39
CA LEU A 183 -8.46 12.96 1.01
C LEU A 183 -8.97 13.70 2.27
N PRO A 184 -8.13 14.16 3.20
CA PRO A 184 -8.61 14.95 4.35
C PRO A 184 -9.30 16.25 3.93
N VAL A 185 -8.82 16.91 2.87
CA VAL A 185 -9.43 18.13 2.32
C VAL A 185 -10.79 17.80 1.69
N TYR A 186 -10.84 16.74 0.88
CA TYR A 186 -12.08 16.25 0.28
C TYR A 186 -13.14 15.90 1.33
N THR A 187 -12.77 15.08 2.32
CA THR A 187 -13.70 14.56 3.33
C THR A 187 -14.25 15.64 4.27
N SER A 188 -13.45 16.66 4.60
CA SER A 188 -13.87 17.78 5.45
C SER A 188 -14.56 18.91 4.68
N HIS A 189 -14.54 18.89 3.34
CA HIS A 189 -15.14 19.96 2.54
C HIS A 189 -16.65 20.06 2.78
N PRO A 190 -17.22 21.26 2.99
CA PRO A 190 -18.64 21.43 3.32
C PRO A 190 -19.60 20.78 2.31
N GLU A 191 -19.27 20.84 1.02
CA GLU A 191 -20.08 20.24 -0.05
C GLU A 191 -20.04 18.71 -0.03
N HIS A 192 -18.89 18.11 0.29
CA HIS A 192 -18.80 16.66 0.51
C HIS A 192 -19.61 16.26 1.74
N VAL A 193 -19.48 16.98 2.85
CA VAL A 193 -20.21 16.68 4.10
C VAL A 193 -21.74 16.70 3.88
N LYS A 194 -22.24 17.67 3.10
CA LYS A 194 -23.67 17.72 2.71
C LYS A 194 -24.10 16.45 1.98
N VAL A 195 -23.37 16.06 0.94
CA VAL A 195 -23.65 14.84 0.16
C VAL A 195 -23.54 13.59 1.02
N ALA A 196 -22.47 13.47 1.81
CA ALA A 196 -22.24 12.33 2.71
C ALA A 196 -23.35 12.19 3.75
N THR A 197 -23.92 13.30 4.23
CA THR A 197 -25.06 13.30 5.16
C THR A 197 -26.31 12.76 4.47
N SER A 198 -26.67 13.28 3.29
CA SER A 198 -27.80 12.74 2.51
C SER A 198 -27.65 11.25 2.21
N LEU A 199 -26.45 10.80 1.85
CA LEU A 199 -26.17 9.39 1.56
C LEU A 199 -26.39 8.50 2.78
N LYS A 200 -25.93 8.91 3.97
CA LYS A 200 -26.13 8.15 5.22
C LYS A 200 -27.60 8.03 5.60
N GLU A 201 -28.42 9.02 5.27
CA GLU A 201 -29.86 8.98 5.53
C GLU A 201 -30.60 8.07 4.55
N MET A 202 -30.18 8.05 3.28
CA MET A 202 -30.85 7.33 2.20
C MET A 202 -30.41 5.86 2.05
N ALA A 203 -29.17 5.54 2.43
CA ALA A 203 -28.60 4.21 2.27
C ALA A 203 -28.91 3.29 3.45
N GLU A 204 -29.22 2.02 3.14
CA GLU A 204 -29.25 0.93 4.10
C GLU A 204 -27.82 0.48 4.43
N SER A 205 -26.95 0.44 3.41
CA SER A 205 -25.54 0.10 3.57
C SER A 205 -24.65 0.95 2.66
N ILE A 206 -23.48 1.31 3.15
CA ILE A 206 -22.44 2.05 2.44
C ILE A 206 -21.12 1.32 2.64
N MET A 207 -20.41 1.04 1.54
CA MET A 207 -19.07 0.45 1.57
C MET A 207 -18.10 1.37 0.84
N GLY A 208 -17.05 1.83 1.53
CA GLY A 208 -16.02 2.70 0.98
C GLY A 208 -14.65 2.01 0.95
N LEU A 209 -13.92 2.17 -0.16
CA LEU A 209 -12.55 1.67 -0.33
C LEU A 209 -11.67 2.77 -0.93
N ASP A 210 -10.49 2.93 -0.35
CA ASP A 210 -9.48 3.90 -0.76
C ASP A 210 -8.22 3.16 -1.19
N PHE A 211 -7.70 3.44 -2.39
CA PHE A 211 -6.49 2.79 -2.88
C PHE A 211 -5.70 3.67 -3.85
N ASP A 212 -4.39 3.44 -3.91
CA ASP A 212 -3.50 4.07 -4.89
C ASP A 212 -3.71 3.45 -6.28
N SER A 213 -3.83 4.31 -7.29
CA SER A 213 -4.13 3.93 -8.67
C SER A 213 -3.15 4.60 -9.65
N PRO A 214 -2.22 3.84 -10.27
CA PRO A 214 -1.36 4.36 -11.32
C PRO A 214 -2.17 4.60 -12.59
N ARG A 215 -2.01 5.76 -13.24
CA ARG A 215 -2.58 5.98 -14.56
C ARG A 215 -1.73 5.34 -15.65
N PHE A 216 -2.36 4.47 -16.41
CA PHE A 216 -1.96 4.20 -17.79
C PHE A 216 -2.84 5.06 -18.69
N THR A 217 -2.24 6.04 -19.38
CA THR A 217 -2.95 6.70 -20.47
C THR A 217 -3.22 5.63 -21.51
N PRO A 218 -4.46 5.43 -21.99
CA PRO A 218 -4.73 4.47 -23.06
C PRO A 218 -3.80 4.78 -24.23
N THR A 219 -2.95 3.82 -24.60
CA THR A 219 -2.22 3.90 -25.86
C THR A 219 -3.26 3.87 -26.97
N LYS A 220 -3.34 4.96 -27.73
CA LYS A 220 -4.20 5.08 -28.90
C LYS A 220 -3.95 3.94 -29.89
#